data_AF-U9VZT5-F1
#
_entry.id   AF-U9VZT5-F1
#
_cell.length_a   1.000
_cell.length_b   1.000
_cell.length_c   1.000
_cell.angle_alpha   90.00
_cell.angle_beta   90.00
_cell.angle_gamma   90.00
#
_symmetry.space_group_name_H-M   'P 1'
#
loop_
_entity.id
_entity.type
_entity.pdbx_description
1 polymer ?
#
loop_
_entity_poly.entity_id
_entity_poly.type
_entity_poly.pdbx_seq_one_letter_code
_entity_poly.pdbx_strand_id
1 'polypeptide(L)'
;MSNGLSRWGNCWQRRLAYGFAAFLMTLSLGAIIPRPATAGLLDIILPTIQVFQITNMSDDQEVNLGGQVNQQLLSQSFRLHRDPALTAYVDQIGQRLVPHSDRSDIPYVFQVVEDNGINAFATMGGYVYITTGLLAAADNEAEVAGVLGHEIGHIAEKHALDQMRDVAIAQGVAGAFGLSRNQMVAIAVDVALTLPNSRRDELVADEHGFVTMGEAGYDQTGMATLMAKLDSGNSPPAIFSTHPNPKDRVVRLEQMDSESALPSATAGTDTAAYSARVSSLR
;
A
#
# COMPACT_ATOMS: atom_id res chain seq x y z
N MET A 1 57.59 44.08 75.32
CA MET A 1 57.35 42.65 75.04
C MET A 1 55.94 42.51 74.48
N SER A 2 55.76 42.32 73.17
CA SER A 2 54.53 41.75 72.58
C SER A 2 54.68 41.55 71.05
N ASN A 3 54.78 40.27 70.67
CA ASN A 3 54.12 39.59 69.54
C ASN A 3 54.04 40.29 68.17
N GLY A 4 54.99 39.97 67.28
CA GLY A 4 54.96 40.33 65.86
C GLY A 4 54.98 39.15 64.87
N LEU A 5 54.80 37.89 65.30
CA LEU A 5 55.00 36.71 64.46
C LEU A 5 53.72 35.98 63.98
N SER A 6 52.51 36.51 64.22
CA SER A 6 51.26 35.77 63.90
C SER A 6 50.53 36.16 62.62
N ARG A 7 51.02 37.11 61.79
CA ARG A 7 50.27 37.58 60.60
C ARG A 7 50.69 36.96 59.26
N TRP A 8 51.78 36.20 59.19
CA TRP A 8 52.30 35.65 57.92
C TRP A 8 52.06 34.15 57.70
N GLY A 9 51.73 33.37 58.74
CA GLY A 9 51.42 31.93 58.60
C GLY A 9 50.05 31.63 57.98
N ASN A 10 49.07 32.54 58.14
CA ASN A 10 47.68 32.29 57.76
C ASN A 10 47.36 32.57 56.28
N CYS A 11 48.22 33.26 55.54
CA CYS A 11 47.98 33.53 54.12
C CYS A 11 48.29 32.33 53.22
N TRP A 12 49.30 31.53 53.58
CA TRP A 12 49.72 30.38 52.76
C TRP A 12 48.77 29.20 52.92
N GLN A 13 48.34 28.91 54.15
CA GLN A 13 47.34 27.87 54.43
C GLN A 13 45.98 28.18 53.81
N ARG A 14 45.55 29.45 53.80
CA ARG A 14 44.32 29.86 53.13
C ARG A 14 44.42 29.73 51.61
N ARG A 15 45.55 30.10 50.99
CA ARG A 15 45.73 29.95 49.53
C ARG A 15 45.73 28.50 49.07
N LEU A 16 46.32 27.59 49.84
CA LEU A 16 46.25 26.15 49.55
C LEU A 16 44.85 25.57 49.78
N ALA A 17 44.14 26.01 50.81
CA ALA A 17 42.76 25.59 51.07
C ALA A 17 41.79 26.06 49.96
N TYR A 18 41.95 27.29 49.46
CA TYR A 18 41.16 27.78 48.31
C TYR A 18 41.52 27.09 47.00
N GLY A 19 42.80 26.74 46.80
CA GLY A 19 43.23 25.95 45.64
C GLY A 19 42.66 24.53 45.64
N PHE A 20 42.63 23.87 46.80
CA PHE A 20 42.08 22.52 46.94
C PHE A 20 40.55 22.50 46.85
N ALA A 21 39.87 23.50 47.43
CA ALA A 21 38.43 23.67 47.30
C ALA A 21 38.01 23.98 45.85
N ALA A 22 38.78 24.80 45.13
CA ALA A 22 38.53 25.08 43.71
C ALA A 22 38.75 23.85 42.82
N PHE A 23 39.77 23.02 43.12
CA PHE A 23 40.05 21.79 42.38
C PHE A 23 38.99 20.69 42.60
N LEU A 24 38.45 20.57 43.83
CA LEU A 24 37.35 19.65 44.14
C LEU A 24 36.02 20.07 43.51
N MET A 25 35.74 21.38 43.44
CA MET A 25 34.52 21.90 42.82
C MET A 25 34.50 21.68 41.30
N THR A 26 35.68 21.65 40.65
CA THR A 26 35.80 21.36 39.21
C THR A 26 35.68 19.89 38.86
N LEU A 27 35.96 18.96 39.78
CA LEU A 27 35.85 17.52 39.52
C LEU A 27 34.41 16.99 39.66
N SER A 28 33.55 17.64 40.45
CA SER A 28 32.14 17.23 40.65
C SER A 28 31.16 17.68 39.56
N LEU A 29 31.58 18.53 38.62
CA LEU A 29 30.76 18.98 37.48
C LEU A 29 31.06 18.22 36.16
N GLY A 30 32.01 17.29 36.17
CA GLY A 30 32.45 16.55 34.97
C GLY A 30 31.73 15.23 34.68
N ALA A 31 30.72 14.82 35.46
CA ALA A 31 30.16 13.46 35.40
C ALA A 31 28.70 13.34 34.96
N ILE A 32 28.06 14.40 34.46
CA ILE A 32 26.77 14.31 33.75
C ILE A 32 26.75 15.36 32.63
N ILE A 33 27.61 15.18 31.64
CA ILE A 33 27.43 15.88 30.35
C ILE A 33 26.65 14.89 29.50
N PRO A 34 25.40 15.17 29.07
CA PRO A 34 24.79 14.38 28.01
C PRO A 34 25.78 14.45 26.85
N ARG A 35 26.34 13.29 26.47
CA ARG A 35 27.23 13.24 25.30
C ARG A 35 26.39 13.81 24.16
N PRO A 36 26.76 14.95 23.55
CA PRO A 36 26.10 15.31 22.32
C PRO A 36 26.37 14.14 21.40
N ALA A 37 25.31 13.51 20.88
CA ALA A 37 25.46 12.78 19.65
C ALA A 37 26.17 13.76 18.72
N THR A 38 27.42 13.48 18.36
CA THR A 38 28.11 14.25 17.34
C THR A 38 27.42 13.90 16.03
N ALA A 39 26.23 14.44 15.85
CA ALA A 39 25.63 14.62 14.56
C ALA A 39 26.63 15.50 13.82
N GLY A 40 27.26 14.94 12.79
CA GLY A 40 28.15 15.70 11.93
C GLY A 40 27.37 16.87 11.35
N LEU A 41 28.06 17.91 10.90
CA LEU A 41 27.43 19.04 10.20
C LEU A 41 26.60 18.57 8.98
N LEU A 42 26.89 17.37 8.44
CA LEU A 42 26.09 16.68 7.42
C LEU A 42 24.77 16.09 7.95
N ASP A 43 24.72 15.61 9.20
CA ASP A 43 23.53 14.99 9.82
C ASP A 43 22.45 16.02 10.19
N ILE A 44 22.84 17.29 10.33
CA ILE A 44 21.93 18.41 10.62
C ILE A 44 21.40 19.05 9.33
N ILE A 45 22.12 18.92 8.21
CA ILE A 45 21.80 19.56 6.93
C ILE A 45 21.09 18.60 5.96
N LEU A 46 21.25 17.29 6.13
CA LEU A 46 20.53 16.28 5.39
C LEU A 46 19.60 15.54 6.34
N PRO A 47 18.32 15.95 6.52
CA PRO A 47 17.31 14.92 6.75
C PRO A 47 17.53 13.93 5.61
N THR A 48 17.91 12.69 5.89
CA THR A 48 18.33 11.72 4.87
C THR A 48 17.19 11.52 3.88
N ILE A 49 17.16 12.35 2.83
CA ILE A 49 16.27 12.21 1.69
C ILE A 49 16.79 10.96 1.00
N GLN A 50 16.17 9.83 1.33
CA GLN A 50 16.39 8.62 0.57
C GLN A 50 15.87 8.88 -0.83
N VAL A 51 16.80 8.84 -1.77
CA VAL A 51 16.56 8.94 -3.20
C VAL A 51 16.20 7.56 -3.70
N PHE A 52 15.03 7.45 -4.34
CA PHE A 52 14.54 6.21 -4.94
C PHE A 52 14.41 6.33 -6.46
N GLN A 53 14.71 5.24 -7.16
CA GLN A 53 14.41 5.09 -8.58
C GLN A 53 13.26 4.10 -8.73
N ILE A 54 12.13 4.54 -9.28
CA ILE A 54 10.91 3.73 -9.42
C ILE A 54 11.20 2.45 -10.23
N THR A 55 12.05 2.53 -11.25
CA THR A 55 12.38 1.41 -12.15
C THR A 55 13.23 0.31 -11.52
N ASN A 56 13.91 0.57 -10.39
CA ASN A 56 14.81 -0.37 -9.71
C ASN A 56 14.37 -0.63 -8.25
N MET A 57 13.09 -0.48 -7.97
CA MET A 57 12.53 -0.73 -6.64
C MET A 57 12.51 -2.23 -6.35
N SER A 58 13.04 -2.66 -5.19
CA SER A 58 12.89 -4.04 -4.72
C SER A 58 11.47 -4.30 -4.21
N ASP A 59 11.03 -5.55 -4.15
CA ASP A 59 9.68 -5.88 -3.66
C ASP A 59 9.48 -5.42 -2.20
N ASP A 60 10.49 -5.55 -1.34
CA ASP A 60 10.44 -4.98 0.01
C ASP A 60 10.22 -3.46 0.01
N GLN A 61 10.86 -2.72 -0.89
CA GLN A 61 10.68 -1.28 -0.99
C GLN A 61 9.28 -0.94 -1.49
N GLU A 62 8.76 -1.71 -2.45
CA GLU A 62 7.40 -1.57 -2.98
C GLU A 62 6.35 -1.84 -1.89
N VAL A 63 6.51 -2.92 -1.12
CA VAL A 63 5.62 -3.26 0.01
C VAL A 63 5.65 -2.16 1.08
N ASN A 64 6.83 -1.64 1.40
CA ASN A 64 6.97 -0.52 2.35
C ASN A 64 6.32 0.78 1.83
N LEU A 65 6.39 1.04 0.53
CA LEU A 65 5.73 2.19 -0.09
C LEU A 65 4.21 1.99 -0.10
N GLY A 66 3.73 0.80 -0.48
CA GLY A 66 2.33 0.41 -0.44
C GLY A 66 1.71 0.57 0.95
N GLY A 67 2.42 0.18 2.01
CA GLY A 67 1.98 0.39 3.38
C GLY A 67 1.80 1.87 3.75
N GLN A 68 2.66 2.76 3.25
CA GLN A 68 2.52 4.21 3.45
C GLN A 68 1.35 4.78 2.66
N VAL A 69 1.17 4.33 1.41
CA VAL A 69 0.03 4.71 0.57
C VAL A 69 -1.28 4.28 1.23
N ASN A 70 -1.38 3.03 1.71
CA ASN A 70 -2.54 2.52 2.44
C ASN A 70 -2.85 3.39 3.67
N GLN A 71 -1.86 3.68 4.51
CA GLN A 71 -2.05 4.56 5.67
C GLN A 71 -2.60 5.93 5.28
N GLN A 72 -2.09 6.52 4.20
CA GLN A 72 -2.56 7.82 3.74
C GLN A 72 -3.99 7.74 3.21
N LEU A 73 -4.30 6.74 2.37
CA LEU A 73 -5.64 6.52 1.82
C LEU A 73 -6.69 6.31 2.93
N LEU A 74 -6.39 5.50 3.94
CA LEU A 74 -7.30 5.27 5.07
C LEU A 74 -7.46 6.48 6.00
N SER A 75 -6.50 7.41 5.98
CA SER A 75 -6.57 8.63 6.78
C SER A 75 -7.31 9.78 6.10
N GLN A 76 -7.34 9.80 4.76
CA GLN A 76 -7.76 10.98 3.98
C GLN A 76 -8.88 10.70 2.98
N SER A 77 -8.98 9.48 2.45
CA SER A 77 -9.80 9.19 1.27
C SER A 77 -10.89 8.15 1.52
N PHE A 78 -10.57 7.09 2.28
CA PHE A 78 -11.44 5.92 2.42
C PHE A 78 -11.70 5.56 3.88
N ARG A 79 -12.88 4.98 4.13
CA ARG A 79 -13.24 4.39 5.42
C ARG A 79 -13.43 2.90 5.24
N LEU A 80 -12.75 2.10 6.07
CA LEU A 80 -12.96 0.66 6.09
C LEU A 80 -14.35 0.33 6.62
N HIS A 81 -14.96 -0.69 6.03
CA HIS A 81 -16.20 -1.25 6.51
C HIS A 81 -16.00 -1.91 7.89
N ARG A 82 -17.02 -1.81 8.74
CA ARG A 82 -16.90 -2.15 10.17
C ARG A 82 -17.13 -3.61 10.49
N ASP A 83 -17.75 -4.36 9.59
CA ASP A 83 -18.03 -5.78 9.79
C ASP A 83 -16.76 -6.62 9.54
N PRO A 84 -16.12 -7.17 10.58
CA PRO A 84 -14.93 -8.00 10.42
C PRO A 84 -15.23 -9.32 9.71
N ALA A 85 -16.47 -9.83 9.77
CA ALA A 85 -16.84 -11.07 9.09
C ALA A 85 -16.88 -10.89 7.57
N LEU A 86 -17.39 -9.75 7.10
CA LEU A 86 -17.39 -9.40 5.68
C LEU A 86 -15.96 -9.21 5.17
N THR A 87 -15.12 -8.48 5.91
CA THR A 87 -13.71 -8.30 5.54
C THR A 87 -12.95 -9.62 5.52
N ALA A 88 -13.14 -10.49 6.52
CA ALA A 88 -12.52 -11.81 6.55
C ALA A 88 -13.00 -12.71 5.39
N TYR A 89 -14.26 -12.57 4.97
CA TYR A 89 -14.79 -13.30 3.83
C TYR A 89 -14.12 -12.88 2.52
N VAL A 90 -13.98 -11.57 2.27
CA VAL A 90 -13.26 -11.04 1.11
C VAL A 90 -11.79 -11.45 1.14
N ASP A 91 -11.13 -11.34 2.31
CA ASP A 91 -9.76 -11.81 2.48
C ASP A 91 -9.63 -13.29 2.18
N GLN A 92 -10.56 -14.14 2.62
CA GLN A 92 -10.55 -15.57 2.29
C GLN A 92 -10.61 -15.83 0.77
N ILE A 93 -11.40 -15.07 0.02
CA ILE A 93 -11.47 -15.18 -1.44
C ILE A 93 -10.11 -14.78 -2.04
N GLY A 94 -9.57 -13.63 -1.64
CA GLY A 94 -8.29 -13.13 -2.12
C GLY A 94 -7.11 -14.06 -1.80
N GLN A 95 -7.00 -14.53 -0.56
CA GLN A 95 -5.95 -15.46 -0.13
C GLN A 95 -6.04 -16.83 -0.81
N ARG A 96 -7.22 -17.21 -1.32
CA ARG A 96 -7.36 -18.40 -2.18
C ARG A 96 -6.80 -18.18 -3.58
N LEU A 97 -6.83 -16.95 -4.09
CA LEU A 97 -6.31 -16.60 -5.42
C LEU A 97 -4.78 -16.42 -5.42
N VAL A 98 -4.23 -15.72 -4.40
CA VAL A 98 -2.81 -15.31 -4.36
C VAL A 98 -1.81 -16.41 -4.69
N PRO A 99 -1.90 -17.66 -4.15
CA PRO A 99 -0.93 -18.72 -4.44
C PRO A 99 -0.86 -19.14 -5.91
N HIS A 100 -1.89 -18.81 -6.70
CA HIS A 100 -2.03 -19.13 -8.12
C HIS A 100 -1.72 -17.94 -9.04
N SER A 101 -1.32 -16.81 -8.46
CA SER A 101 -0.92 -15.63 -9.24
C SER A 101 0.56 -15.65 -9.57
N ASP A 102 0.95 -14.91 -10.61
CA ASP A 102 2.36 -14.73 -11.01
C ASP A 102 3.20 -13.95 -10.01
N ARG A 103 2.60 -13.44 -8.93
CA ARG A 103 3.26 -12.63 -7.90
C ARG A 103 2.84 -13.01 -6.49
N SER A 104 2.92 -14.30 -6.18
CA SER A 104 2.60 -14.87 -4.87
C SER A 104 3.66 -14.63 -3.79
N ASP A 105 4.77 -13.97 -4.13
CA ASP A 105 5.96 -13.77 -3.29
C ASP A 105 5.92 -12.52 -2.39
N ILE A 106 4.85 -11.72 -2.49
CA ILE A 106 4.61 -10.54 -1.63
C ILE A 106 3.38 -10.75 -0.74
N PRO A 107 3.28 -10.05 0.42
CA PRO A 107 2.07 -10.11 1.24
C PRO A 107 0.91 -9.39 0.55
N TYR A 108 -0.29 -9.97 0.60
CA TYR A 108 -1.54 -9.35 0.14
C TYR A 108 -2.45 -9.00 1.31
N VAL A 109 -3.10 -7.84 1.22
CA VAL A 109 -4.09 -7.34 2.19
C VAL A 109 -5.34 -6.91 1.44
N PHE A 110 -6.44 -7.65 1.67
CA PHE A 110 -7.74 -7.35 1.07
C PHE A 110 -8.60 -6.56 2.05
N GLN A 111 -9.17 -5.45 1.59
CA GLN A 111 -9.89 -4.51 2.44
C GLN A 111 -11.24 -4.15 1.85
N VAL A 112 -12.27 -4.11 2.69
CA VAL A 112 -13.60 -3.65 2.30
C VAL A 112 -13.74 -2.17 2.64
N VAL A 113 -14.04 -1.34 1.64
CA VAL A 113 -14.27 0.10 1.77
C VAL A 113 -15.78 0.36 1.85
N GLU A 114 -16.19 1.15 2.83
CA GLU A 114 -17.58 1.58 3.00
C GLU A 114 -17.92 2.69 2.00
N ASP A 115 -18.34 2.27 0.81
CA ASP A 115 -18.76 3.12 -0.31
C ASP A 115 -19.85 2.40 -1.11
N ASN A 116 -20.91 3.14 -1.47
CA ASN A 116 -22.02 2.64 -2.29
C ASN A 116 -21.69 2.63 -3.79
N GLY A 117 -20.63 3.33 -4.20
CA GLY A 117 -20.10 3.24 -5.56
C GLY A 117 -19.63 1.82 -5.86
N ILE A 118 -19.84 1.37 -7.10
CA ILE A 118 -19.34 0.08 -7.59
C ILE A 118 -17.89 0.29 -8.03
N ASN A 119 -16.94 -0.17 -7.22
CA ASN A 119 -15.51 -0.04 -7.50
C ASN A 119 -14.67 -1.12 -6.81
N ALA A 120 -13.51 -1.39 -7.39
CA ALA A 120 -12.37 -2.06 -6.76
C ALA A 120 -11.10 -1.45 -7.33
N PHE A 121 -10.01 -1.54 -6.57
CA PHE A 121 -8.69 -1.11 -7.05
C PHE A 121 -7.59 -1.77 -6.20
N ALA A 122 -6.44 -1.96 -6.83
CA ALA A 122 -5.20 -2.33 -6.16
C ALA A 122 -4.22 -1.16 -6.07
N THR A 123 -3.41 -1.19 -5.02
CA THR A 123 -2.19 -0.38 -4.93
C THR A 123 -0.98 -1.29 -4.80
N MET A 124 0.19 -0.74 -5.13
CA MET A 124 1.49 -1.40 -4.99
C MET A 124 1.69 -2.06 -3.62
N GLY A 125 2.49 -3.12 -3.61
CA GLY A 125 2.79 -3.83 -2.36
C GLY A 125 1.65 -4.70 -1.82
N GLY A 126 0.72 -5.12 -2.67
CA GLY A 126 -0.26 -6.16 -2.34
C GLY A 126 -1.57 -5.69 -1.69
N TYR A 127 -1.85 -4.38 -1.65
CA TYR A 127 -3.08 -3.87 -1.05
C TYR A 127 -4.21 -3.82 -2.08
N VAL A 128 -5.31 -4.49 -1.81
CA VAL A 128 -6.50 -4.56 -2.68
C VAL A 128 -7.71 -4.05 -1.90
N TYR A 129 -8.52 -3.21 -2.56
CA TYR A 129 -9.67 -2.56 -1.97
C TYR A 129 -10.91 -2.87 -2.81
N ILE A 130 -11.99 -3.23 -2.14
CA ILE A 130 -13.28 -3.53 -2.76
C ILE A 130 -14.38 -2.75 -2.05
N THR A 131 -15.28 -2.11 -2.78
CA THR A 131 -16.35 -1.32 -2.16
C THR A 131 -17.53 -2.20 -1.75
N THR A 132 -18.27 -1.77 -0.72
CA THR A 132 -19.56 -2.37 -0.38
C THR A 132 -20.57 -2.34 -1.53
N GLY A 133 -20.52 -1.32 -2.39
CA GLY A 133 -21.35 -1.22 -3.59
C GLY A 133 -21.07 -2.33 -4.61
N LEU A 134 -19.81 -2.67 -4.85
CA LEU A 134 -19.45 -3.77 -5.75
C LEU A 134 -19.90 -5.12 -5.16
N LEU A 135 -19.66 -5.35 -3.86
CA LEU A 135 -20.12 -6.58 -3.18
C LEU A 135 -21.65 -6.72 -3.23
N ALA A 136 -22.39 -5.62 -3.07
CA ALA A 136 -23.85 -5.65 -3.19
C ALA A 136 -24.34 -5.94 -4.61
N ALA A 137 -23.60 -5.47 -5.62
CA ALA A 137 -23.92 -5.63 -7.05
C ALA A 137 -23.56 -7.01 -7.62
N ALA A 138 -22.59 -7.70 -7.03
CA ALA A 138 -22.25 -9.06 -7.42
C ALA A 138 -23.38 -10.05 -7.07
N ASP A 139 -23.57 -11.07 -7.91
CA ASP A 139 -24.60 -12.10 -7.74
C ASP A 139 -24.04 -13.35 -7.07
N ASN A 140 -22.75 -13.61 -7.19
CA ASN A 140 -22.10 -14.78 -6.62
C ASN A 140 -20.63 -14.51 -6.27
N GLU A 141 -19.99 -15.46 -5.60
CA GLU A 141 -18.60 -15.35 -5.13
C GLU A 141 -17.60 -15.40 -6.28
N ALA A 142 -17.91 -16.10 -7.37
CA ALA A 142 -17.05 -16.17 -8.56
C ALA A 142 -16.91 -14.79 -9.24
N GLU A 143 -17.97 -13.99 -9.29
CA GLU A 143 -17.89 -12.60 -9.77
C GLU A 143 -16.93 -11.74 -8.91
N VAL A 144 -17.00 -11.88 -7.58
CA VAL A 144 -16.08 -11.19 -6.66
C VAL A 144 -14.64 -11.70 -6.83
N ALA A 145 -14.46 -13.02 -6.95
CA ALA A 145 -13.16 -13.62 -7.20
C ALA A 145 -12.56 -13.15 -8.53
N GLY A 146 -13.38 -12.96 -9.56
CA GLY A 146 -12.96 -12.39 -10.84
C GLY A 146 -12.41 -10.98 -10.70
N VAL A 147 -13.08 -10.11 -9.93
CA VAL A 147 -12.58 -8.75 -9.65
C VAL A 147 -11.28 -8.81 -8.85
N LEU A 148 -11.21 -9.59 -7.78
CA LEU A 148 -9.98 -9.69 -7.00
C LEU A 148 -8.83 -10.29 -7.82
N GLY A 149 -9.11 -11.26 -8.69
CA GLY A 149 -8.14 -11.84 -9.62
C GLY A 149 -7.59 -10.79 -10.60
N HIS A 150 -8.47 -9.95 -11.15
CA HIS A 150 -8.09 -8.82 -12.00
C HIS A 150 -7.17 -7.82 -11.26
N GLU A 151 -7.53 -7.42 -10.04
CA GLU A 151 -6.71 -6.53 -9.22
C GLU A 151 -5.34 -7.14 -8.86
N ILE A 152 -5.29 -8.46 -8.61
CA ILE A 152 -4.04 -9.20 -8.43
C ILE A 152 -3.19 -9.16 -9.71
N GLY A 153 -3.82 -9.26 -10.89
CA GLY A 153 -3.17 -9.08 -12.20
C GLY A 153 -2.47 -7.73 -12.34
N HIS A 154 -3.12 -6.63 -11.91
CA HIS A 154 -2.47 -5.31 -11.89
C HIS A 154 -1.24 -5.25 -10.97
N ILE A 155 -1.28 -5.95 -9.83
CA ILE A 155 -0.16 -6.03 -8.89
C ILE A 155 0.97 -6.87 -9.48
N ALA A 156 0.64 -7.99 -10.12
CA ALA A 156 1.61 -8.88 -10.75
C ALA A 156 2.42 -8.16 -11.83
N GLU A 157 1.74 -7.42 -12.70
CA GLU A 157 2.35 -6.67 -13.79
C GLU A 157 2.94 -5.31 -13.38
N LYS A 158 2.88 -4.96 -12.08
CA LYS A 158 3.41 -3.70 -11.55
C LYS A 158 2.83 -2.45 -12.24
N HIS A 159 1.61 -2.52 -12.78
CA HIS A 159 0.97 -1.41 -13.51
C HIS A 159 0.93 -0.09 -12.70
N ALA A 160 0.74 -0.19 -11.38
CA ALA A 160 0.81 0.97 -10.49
C ALA A 160 2.18 1.66 -10.45
N LEU A 161 3.27 0.89 -10.49
CA LEU A 161 4.63 1.43 -10.52
C LEU A 161 4.95 2.04 -11.88
N ASP A 162 4.49 1.43 -12.98
CA ASP A 162 4.66 1.99 -14.32
C ASP A 162 3.91 3.33 -14.47
N GLN A 163 2.67 3.41 -14.01
CA GLN A 163 1.92 4.67 -14.01
C GLN A 163 2.59 5.72 -13.12
N MET A 164 3.09 5.32 -11.94
CA MET A 164 3.84 6.21 -11.06
C MET A 164 5.11 6.75 -11.73
N ARG A 165 5.84 5.91 -12.47
CA ARG A 165 6.99 6.33 -13.26
C ARG A 165 6.58 7.36 -14.32
N ASP A 166 5.51 7.09 -15.05
CA ASP A 166 5.06 7.94 -16.14
C ASP A 166 4.57 9.31 -15.63
N VAL A 167 3.86 9.34 -14.50
CA VAL A 167 3.49 10.59 -13.80
C VAL A 167 4.74 11.34 -13.33
N ALA A 168 5.71 10.65 -12.74
CA ALA A 168 6.96 11.28 -12.29
C ALA A 168 7.77 11.87 -13.46
N ILE A 169 7.77 11.22 -14.63
CA ILE A 169 8.38 11.73 -15.86
C ILE A 169 7.62 12.97 -16.35
N ALA A 170 6.30 12.91 -16.42
CA ALA A 170 5.46 14.02 -16.88
C ALA A 170 5.60 15.26 -15.97
N GLN A 171 5.77 15.05 -14.66
CA GLN A 171 6.03 16.12 -13.69
C GLN A 171 7.49 16.61 -13.69
N GLY A 172 8.39 15.98 -14.47
CA GLY A 172 9.80 16.35 -14.54
C GLY A 172 10.62 16.00 -13.30
N VAL A 173 10.10 15.12 -12.44
CA VAL A 173 10.73 14.74 -11.16
C VAL A 173 11.49 13.41 -11.23
N ALA A 174 11.32 12.63 -12.30
CA ALA A 174 12.06 11.39 -12.56
C ALA A 174 13.50 11.61 -13.10
N GLY A 175 14.24 12.56 -12.52
CA GLY A 175 15.62 12.89 -12.93
C GLY A 175 16.69 11.90 -12.45
N ALA A 176 17.96 12.15 -12.81
CA ALA A 176 19.10 11.29 -12.45
C ALA A 176 19.29 11.06 -10.93
N PHE A 177 18.76 11.97 -10.11
CA PHE A 177 18.83 11.93 -8.65
C PHE A 177 17.61 11.28 -8.00
N GLY A 178 16.72 10.62 -8.76
CA GLY A 178 15.53 9.94 -8.24
C GLY A 178 14.57 10.84 -7.44
N LEU A 179 13.65 10.21 -6.71
CA LEU A 179 12.60 10.90 -5.93
C LEU A 179 12.87 10.81 -4.44
N SER A 180 12.53 11.87 -3.70
CA SER A 180 12.42 11.77 -2.24
C SER A 180 11.27 10.85 -1.84
N ARG A 181 11.37 10.24 -0.66
CA ARG A 181 10.30 9.39 -0.10
C ARG A 181 8.93 10.09 -0.07
N ASN A 182 8.86 11.34 0.37
CA ASN A 182 7.58 12.06 0.49
C ASN A 182 6.96 12.34 -0.89
N GLN A 183 7.77 12.66 -1.90
CA GLN A 183 7.30 12.84 -3.27
C GLN A 183 6.78 11.52 -3.84
N MET A 184 7.49 10.42 -3.59
CA MET A 184 7.02 9.09 -4.01
C MET A 184 5.66 8.75 -3.42
N VAL A 185 5.48 8.92 -2.11
CA VAL A 185 4.20 8.64 -1.46
C VAL A 185 3.09 9.52 -2.05
N ALA A 186 3.34 10.81 -2.24
CA ALA A 186 2.35 11.72 -2.82
C ALA A 186 1.92 11.32 -4.23
N ILE A 187 2.88 10.98 -5.10
CA ILE A 187 2.58 10.51 -6.47
C ILE A 187 1.87 9.15 -6.41
N ALA A 188 2.31 8.22 -5.56
CA ALA A 188 1.71 6.91 -5.46
C ALA A 188 0.25 6.96 -4.94
N VAL A 189 -0.07 7.90 -4.05
CA VAL A 189 -1.46 8.16 -3.63
C VAL A 189 -2.31 8.72 -4.77
N ASP A 190 -1.78 9.67 -5.54
CA ASP A 190 -2.47 10.21 -6.72
C ASP A 190 -2.75 9.12 -7.76
N VAL A 191 -1.75 8.27 -8.02
CA VAL A 191 -1.84 7.11 -8.90
C VAL A 191 -2.87 6.10 -8.38
N ALA A 192 -2.89 5.81 -7.07
CA ALA A 192 -3.88 4.91 -6.47
C ALA A 192 -5.33 5.38 -6.67
N LEU A 193 -5.56 6.69 -6.74
CA LEU A 193 -6.88 7.27 -6.97
C LEU A 193 -7.23 7.38 -8.47
N THR A 194 -6.29 7.07 -9.37
CA THR A 194 -6.42 7.31 -10.81
C THR A 194 -6.07 6.09 -11.71
N LEU A 195 -5.70 4.94 -11.12
CA LEU A 195 -5.36 3.67 -11.80
C LEU A 195 -6.58 2.85 -12.28
N PRO A 196 -6.55 2.14 -13.43
CA PRO A 196 -5.65 2.25 -14.60
C PRO A 196 -6.35 2.62 -15.94
N ASN A 197 -5.96 3.75 -16.53
CA ASN A 197 -6.54 4.22 -17.81
C ASN A 197 -5.96 3.57 -19.10
N SER A 198 -5.17 2.49 -19.01
CA SER A 198 -4.53 1.85 -20.17
C SER A 198 -5.31 0.63 -20.65
N ARG A 199 -5.82 0.69 -21.90
CA ARG A 199 -6.57 -0.42 -22.50
C ARG A 199 -5.79 -1.73 -22.55
N ARG A 200 -4.46 -1.65 -22.72
CA ARG A 200 -3.59 -2.82 -22.82
C ARG A 200 -3.44 -3.49 -21.47
N ASP A 201 -3.22 -2.68 -20.43
CA ASP A 201 -3.00 -3.13 -19.06
C ASP A 201 -4.25 -3.84 -18.53
N GLU A 202 -5.44 -3.35 -18.87
CA GLU A 202 -6.71 -4.01 -18.56
C GLU A 202 -6.82 -5.42 -19.14
N LEU A 203 -6.45 -5.60 -20.42
CA LEU A 203 -6.52 -6.91 -21.09
C LEU A 203 -5.50 -7.89 -20.51
N VAL A 204 -4.33 -7.40 -20.11
CA VAL A 204 -3.32 -8.24 -19.44
C VAL A 204 -3.82 -8.62 -18.04
N ALA A 205 -4.31 -7.66 -17.26
CA ALA A 205 -4.87 -7.95 -15.94
C ALA A 205 -6.07 -8.91 -16.00
N ASP A 206 -6.92 -8.81 -17.03
CA ASP A 206 -7.97 -9.80 -17.31
C ASP A 206 -7.40 -11.19 -17.56
N GLU A 207 -6.37 -11.30 -18.39
CA GLU A 207 -5.76 -12.59 -18.73
C GLU A 207 -5.15 -13.27 -17.50
N HIS A 208 -4.36 -12.53 -16.73
CA HIS A 208 -3.76 -13.04 -15.50
C HIS A 208 -4.82 -13.37 -14.43
N GLY A 209 -5.83 -12.51 -14.29
CA GLY A 209 -6.96 -12.74 -13.37
C GLY A 209 -7.75 -13.99 -13.74
N PHE A 210 -8.04 -14.19 -15.02
CA PHE A 210 -8.76 -15.35 -15.55
C PHE A 210 -8.01 -16.66 -15.27
N VAL A 211 -6.69 -16.69 -15.52
CA VAL A 211 -5.85 -17.86 -15.24
C VAL A 211 -5.79 -18.14 -13.73
N THR A 212 -5.49 -17.12 -12.93
CA THR A 212 -5.43 -17.22 -11.45
C THR A 212 -6.74 -17.77 -10.88
N MET A 213 -7.87 -17.28 -11.38
CA MET A 213 -9.21 -17.68 -10.96
C MET A 213 -9.48 -19.16 -11.27
N GLY A 214 -9.14 -19.61 -12.48
CA GLY A 214 -9.29 -21.00 -12.89
C GLY A 214 -8.42 -21.94 -12.05
N GLU A 215 -7.15 -21.59 -11.84
CA GLU A 215 -6.22 -22.41 -11.06
C GLU A 215 -6.61 -22.49 -9.57
N ALA A 216 -7.21 -21.42 -9.03
CA ALA A 216 -7.81 -21.40 -7.70
C ALA A 216 -9.14 -22.19 -7.62
N GLY A 217 -9.66 -22.67 -8.75
CA GLY A 217 -10.86 -23.49 -8.87
C GLY A 217 -12.18 -22.72 -8.91
N TYR A 218 -12.14 -21.40 -9.11
CA TYR A 218 -13.34 -20.57 -9.28
C TYR A 218 -13.87 -20.61 -10.71
N ASP A 219 -15.19 -20.51 -10.86
CA ASP A 219 -15.85 -20.49 -12.16
C ASP A 219 -15.51 -19.24 -12.97
N GLN A 220 -14.66 -19.38 -13.99
CA GLN A 220 -14.05 -18.26 -14.72
C GLN A 220 -15.03 -17.34 -15.44
N THR A 221 -16.28 -17.80 -15.66
CA THR A 221 -17.33 -16.99 -16.26
C THR A 221 -17.73 -15.80 -15.38
N GLY A 222 -17.37 -15.83 -14.08
CA GLY A 222 -17.59 -14.74 -13.13
C GLY A 222 -17.03 -13.38 -13.60
N MET A 223 -15.91 -13.37 -14.33
CA MET A 223 -15.33 -12.14 -14.85
C MET A 223 -16.20 -11.52 -15.96
N ALA A 224 -16.54 -12.32 -16.98
CA ALA A 224 -17.36 -11.85 -18.10
C ALA A 224 -18.78 -11.46 -17.64
N THR A 225 -19.40 -12.26 -16.78
CA THR A 225 -20.78 -12.05 -16.30
C THR A 225 -20.92 -10.76 -15.49
N LEU A 226 -20.04 -10.51 -14.52
CA LEU A 226 -20.07 -9.25 -13.77
C LEU A 226 -19.81 -8.06 -14.68
N MET A 227 -18.80 -8.13 -15.55
CA MET A 227 -18.44 -7.01 -16.41
C MET A 227 -19.58 -6.67 -17.40
N ALA A 228 -20.19 -7.67 -18.02
CA ALA A 228 -21.34 -7.49 -18.90
C ALA A 228 -22.55 -6.91 -18.16
N LYS A 229 -22.81 -7.38 -16.94
CA LYS A 229 -23.86 -6.83 -16.06
C LYS A 229 -23.62 -5.34 -15.79
N LEU A 230 -22.40 -4.95 -15.44
CA LEU A 230 -22.04 -3.57 -15.16
C LEU A 230 -22.09 -2.67 -16.40
N ASP A 231 -21.70 -3.16 -17.59
CA ASP A 231 -21.79 -2.41 -18.87
C ASP A 231 -23.23 -2.21 -19.34
N SER A 232 -24.13 -3.14 -18.98
CA SER A 232 -25.55 -3.06 -19.36
C SER A 232 -26.35 -1.99 -18.58
N GLY A 233 -25.77 -1.38 -17.54
CA GLY A 233 -26.44 -0.39 -16.70
C GLY A 233 -26.73 0.95 -17.41
N ASN A 234 -27.76 1.66 -16.96
CA ASN A 234 -28.15 2.97 -17.51
C ASN A 234 -27.07 4.07 -17.35
N SER A 235 -26.10 3.87 -16.46
CA SER A 235 -24.98 4.79 -16.26
C SER A 235 -23.73 3.96 -15.93
N PRO A 236 -22.61 4.19 -16.63
CA PRO A 236 -21.37 3.49 -16.34
C PRO A 236 -20.98 3.64 -14.86
N PRO A 237 -20.74 2.53 -14.13
CA PRO A 237 -20.24 2.59 -12.76
C PRO A 237 -18.86 3.24 -12.67
N ALA A 238 -18.50 3.70 -11.46
CA ALA A 238 -17.22 4.35 -11.18
C ALA A 238 -16.01 3.49 -11.58
N ILE A 239 -16.11 2.16 -11.45
CA ILE A 239 -15.07 1.22 -11.87
C ILE A 239 -14.64 1.40 -13.33
N PHE A 240 -15.50 1.86 -14.24
CA PHE A 240 -15.13 2.07 -15.65
C PHE A 240 -14.43 3.42 -15.92
N SER A 241 -14.40 4.32 -14.93
CA SER A 241 -13.56 5.52 -15.00
C SER A 241 -12.10 5.18 -14.73
N THR A 242 -11.88 4.16 -13.90
CA THR A 242 -10.56 3.62 -13.61
C THR A 242 -10.19 2.49 -14.55
N HIS A 243 -11.12 1.64 -14.98
CA HIS A 243 -10.87 0.42 -15.76
C HIS A 243 -11.65 0.45 -17.11
N PRO A 244 -11.09 1.04 -18.18
CA PRO A 244 -11.84 1.36 -19.39
C PRO A 244 -12.09 0.15 -20.32
N ASN A 245 -12.96 0.38 -21.31
CA ASN A 245 -13.30 -0.54 -22.43
C ASN A 245 -13.98 -1.86 -22.03
N PRO A 246 -15.06 -1.82 -21.22
CA PRO A 246 -15.75 -3.03 -20.80
C PRO A 246 -16.24 -3.89 -21.97
N LYS A 247 -16.68 -3.29 -23.09
CA LYS A 247 -17.19 -4.04 -24.26
C LYS A 247 -16.15 -4.96 -24.90
N ASP A 248 -14.97 -4.44 -25.17
CA ASP A 248 -13.89 -5.21 -25.81
C ASP A 248 -13.39 -6.30 -24.86
N ARG A 249 -13.35 -6.00 -23.56
CA ARG A 249 -12.96 -6.93 -22.49
C ARG A 249 -13.97 -8.05 -22.28
N VAL A 250 -15.27 -7.77 -22.29
CA VAL A 250 -16.34 -8.80 -22.24
C VAL A 250 -16.18 -9.78 -23.40
N VAL A 251 -16.01 -9.28 -24.63
CA VAL A 251 -15.80 -10.15 -25.81
C VAL A 251 -14.56 -11.02 -25.64
N ARG A 252 -13.46 -10.46 -25.11
CA ARG A 252 -12.23 -11.22 -24.88
C ARG A 252 -12.40 -12.28 -23.79
N LEU A 253 -13.04 -11.94 -22.68
CA LEU A 253 -13.29 -12.87 -21.58
C LEU A 253 -14.23 -14.00 -22.00
N GLU A 254 -15.31 -13.72 -22.73
CA GLU A 254 -16.20 -14.74 -23.28
C GLU A 254 -15.46 -15.68 -24.26
N GLN A 255 -14.54 -15.14 -25.06
CA GLN A 255 -13.69 -15.96 -25.91
C GLN A 255 -12.79 -16.88 -25.06
N MET A 256 -12.14 -16.34 -24.03
CA MET A 256 -11.30 -17.12 -23.12
C MET A 256 -12.08 -18.19 -22.36
N ASP A 257 -13.30 -17.88 -21.92
CA ASP A 257 -14.22 -18.85 -21.31
C ASP A 257 -14.45 -20.04 -22.25
N SER A 258 -14.66 -19.78 -23.54
CA SER A 258 -14.93 -20.83 -24.53
C SER A 258 -13.70 -21.65 -24.93
N GLU A 259 -12.50 -21.05 -24.90
CA GLU A 259 -11.27 -21.64 -25.41
C GLU A 259 -10.42 -22.31 -24.32
N SER A 260 -10.43 -21.74 -23.11
CA SER A 260 -9.39 -21.96 -22.11
C SER A 260 -9.91 -22.13 -20.67
N ALA A 261 -11.22 -22.02 -20.43
CA ALA A 261 -11.75 -22.25 -19.09
C ALA A 261 -11.47 -23.69 -18.63
N LEU A 262 -11.10 -23.83 -17.36
CA LEU A 262 -10.84 -25.12 -16.72
C LEU A 262 -12.18 -25.75 -16.30
N PRO A 263 -12.60 -26.88 -16.90
CA PRO A 263 -13.93 -27.46 -16.62
C PRO A 263 -14.14 -27.91 -15.18
N SER A 264 -13.06 -28.10 -14.41
CA SER A 264 -13.10 -28.43 -12.99
C SER A 264 -13.31 -27.22 -12.08
N ALA A 265 -13.06 -26.01 -12.57
CA ALA A 265 -13.17 -24.77 -11.81
C ALA A 265 -14.63 -24.31 -11.79
N THR A 266 -15.34 -24.65 -10.73
CA THR A 266 -16.81 -24.46 -10.61
C THR A 266 -17.21 -23.78 -9.30
N ALA A 267 -16.24 -23.38 -8.49
CA ALA A 267 -16.51 -22.78 -7.19
C ALA A 267 -17.08 -21.36 -7.34
N GLY A 268 -17.82 -20.95 -6.32
CA GLY A 268 -18.32 -19.58 -6.18
C GLY A 268 -19.61 -19.26 -6.95
N THR A 269 -20.26 -20.25 -7.55
CA THR A 269 -21.49 -20.08 -8.35
C THR A 269 -22.79 -20.09 -7.52
N ASP A 270 -22.74 -20.42 -6.22
CA ASP A 270 -23.91 -20.46 -5.34
C ASP A 270 -24.32 -19.04 -4.89
N THR A 271 -25.28 -18.47 -5.62
CA THR A 271 -25.91 -17.16 -5.35
C THR A 271 -26.55 -17.08 -3.95
N ALA A 272 -27.13 -18.17 -3.44
CA ALA A 272 -27.81 -18.15 -2.14
C ALA A 272 -26.77 -18.11 -1.00
N ALA A 273 -25.70 -18.90 -1.11
CA ALA A 273 -24.58 -18.86 -0.18
C ALA A 273 -23.92 -17.48 -0.18
N TYR A 274 -23.67 -16.91 -1.37
CA TYR A 274 -23.12 -15.55 -1.50
C TYR A 274 -24.04 -14.51 -0.87
N SER A 275 -25.33 -14.51 -1.21
CA SER A 275 -26.30 -13.55 -0.66
C SER A 275 -26.40 -13.61 0.86
N ALA A 276 -26.20 -14.77 1.48
CA ALA A 276 -26.17 -14.89 2.93
C ALA A 276 -24.93 -14.18 3.53
N ARG A 277 -23.77 -14.30 2.88
CA ARG A 277 -22.51 -13.65 3.29
C ARG A 277 -22.57 -12.13 3.22
N VAL A 278 -23.23 -11.59 2.21
CA VAL A 278 -23.34 -10.12 1.99
C VAL A 278 -24.68 -9.53 2.42
N SER A 279 -25.47 -10.27 3.22
CA SER A 279 -26.82 -9.86 3.61
C SER A 279 -26.90 -8.52 4.35
N SER A 280 -25.82 -8.10 5.03
CA SER A 280 -25.73 -6.80 5.69
C SER A 280 -25.64 -5.60 4.73
N LEU A 281 -25.39 -5.85 3.44
CA LEU A 281 -25.26 -4.82 2.40
C LEU A 281 -26.54 -4.61 1.57
N ARG A 282 -27.57 -5.44 1.79
CA ARG A 282 -28.83 -5.46 1.01
C ARG A 282 -30.04 -4.98 1.80
#